data_AF-A0A1M6I9W9-F1
#
_entry.id   AF-A0A1M6I9W9-F1
#
_cell.length_a   1.000
_cell.length_b   1.000
_cell.length_c   1.000
_cell.angle_alpha   90.00
_cell.angle_beta   90.00
_cell.angle_gamma   90.00
#
_symmetry.space_group_name_H-M   'P 1'
#
loop_
_entity.id
_entity.type
_entity.pdbx_description
1 polymer ?
#
loop_
_entity_poly.entity_id
_entity_poly.type
_entity_poly.pdbx_seq_one_letter_code
_entity_poly.pdbx_strand_id
1 'polypeptide(L)' 'MKRLIGEIIQDTQTLKSSQMEYSANQEFFVALVSICEDLSVDIPFWTMREDVALEKDKLVQIKLNANTVLKITTEKVG' A
#
# COMPACT_ATOMS: atom_id res chain seq x y z
N MET A 1 -3.02 7.94 -15.02
CA MET A 1 -3.67 7.46 -13.78
C MET A 1 -2.67 6.58 -13.03
N LYS A 2 -2.80 6.39 -11.72
CA LYS A 2 -1.97 5.47 -10.96
C LYS A 2 -2.84 4.41 -10.29
N ARG A 3 -2.26 3.25 -10.00
CA ARG A 3 -2.86 2.20 -9.18
C ARG A 3 -2.03 2.04 -7.92
N LEU A 4 -2.69 1.97 -6.78
CA LEU A 4 -2.11 1.59 -5.50
C LEU A 4 -2.45 0.13 -5.27
N ILE A 5 -1.48 -0.67 -4.85
CA ILE A 5 -1.66 -2.09 -4.59
C ILE A 5 -1.17 -2.34 -3.17
N GLY A 6 -2.02 -2.95 -2.35
CA GLY A 6 -1.65 -3.43 -1.03
C GLY A 6 -1.66 -4.95 -0.99
N GLU A 7 -0.61 -5.54 -0.44
CA GLU A 7 -0.45 -6.98 -0.27
C GLU A 7 -0.12 -7.28 1.19
N ILE A 8 -0.80 -8.27 1.78
CA ILE A 8 -0.40 -8.85 3.06
C ILE A 8 0.53 -10.02 2.79
N ILE A 9 1.79 -9.88 3.18
CA ILE A 9 2.80 -10.94 3.05
C ILE A 9 3.02 -11.55 4.42
N GLN A 10 2.86 -12.88 4.52
CA GLN A 10 3.21 -13.66 5.71
C GLN A 10 4.18 -14.77 5.32
N ASP A 11 5.30 -14.89 6.06
CA ASP A 11 6.30 -15.97 5.84
C ASP A 11 6.69 -16.14 4.36
N THR A 12 6.84 -15.02 3.64
CA THR A 12 7.16 -14.89 2.19
C THR A 12 6.02 -15.14 1.19
N GLN A 13 4.82 -15.46 1.66
CA GLN A 13 3.65 -15.67 0.80
C GLN A 13 2.67 -14.50 0.86
N THR A 14 2.15 -14.07 -0.29
CA THR A 14 1.04 -13.12 -0.35
C THR A 14 -0.26 -13.84 0.07
N LEU A 15 -0.83 -13.44 1.21
CA LEU A 15 -2.10 -13.98 1.72
C LEU A 15 -3.32 -13.34 1.08
N LYS A 16 -3.26 -12.01 0.92
CA LYS A 16 -4.34 -11.18 0.39
C LYS A 16 -3.75 -10.00 -0.37
N SER A 17 -4.49 -9.54 -1.37
CA SER A 17 -4.20 -8.31 -2.08
C SER A 17 -5.47 -7.50 -2.32
N SER A 18 -5.35 -6.18 -2.28
CA SER A 18 -6.36 -5.23 -2.76
C SER A 18 -5.67 -4.14 -3.58
N GLN A 19 -6.39 -3.54 -4.49
CA GLN A 19 -5.86 -2.49 -5.35
C GLN A 19 -6.93 -1.44 -5.66
N MET A 20 -6.49 -0.19 -5.79
CA MET A 20 -7.37 0.93 -6.11
C MET A 20 -6.68 1.92 -7.02
N GLU A 21 -7.41 2.42 -8.01
CA GLU A 21 -6.92 3.46 -8.92
C GLU A 21 -7.12 4.85 -8.31
N TYR A 22 -6.16 5.73 -8.55
CA TYR A 22 -6.18 7.11 -8.10
C TYR A 22 -5.51 8.01 -9.14
N SER A 23 -6.02 9.23 -9.28
CA SER A 23 -5.61 10.20 -10.28
C SER A 23 -4.90 11.41 -9.67
N ALA A 24 -5.30 11.81 -8.46
CA ALA A 24 -4.73 12.93 -7.72
C ALA A 24 -4.07 12.49 -6.40
N ASN A 25 -3.16 13.32 -5.88
CA ASN A 25 -2.53 13.08 -4.58
C ASN A 25 -3.56 13.07 -3.43
N GLN A 26 -4.67 13.78 -3.56
CA GLN A 26 -5.76 13.75 -2.57
C GLN A 26 -6.48 12.39 -2.55
N GLU A 27 -6.57 11.73 -3.70
CA GLU A 27 -7.20 10.41 -3.85
C GLU A 27 -6.28 9.27 -3.39
N PHE A 28 -4.97 9.52 -3.28
CA PHE A 28 -4.02 8.53 -2.76
C PHE A 28 -4.40 8.07 -1.35
N PHE A 29 -4.73 9.00 -0.45
CA PHE A 29 -5.07 8.62 0.93
C PHE A 29 -6.38 7.83 0.98
N VAL A 30 -7.35 8.17 0.14
CA VAL A 30 -8.59 7.39 -0.02
C VAL A 30 -8.26 5.97 -0.50
N ALA A 31 -7.41 5.83 -1.52
CA ALA A 31 -6.97 4.53 -2.01
C ALA A 31 -6.25 3.71 -0.93
N LEU A 32 -5.39 4.34 -0.13
CA LEU A 32 -4.70 3.67 0.98
C LEU A 32 -5.68 3.17 2.05
N VAL A 33 -6.63 4.00 2.46
CA VAL A 33 -7.64 3.64 3.46
C VAL A 33 -8.50 2.49 2.97
N SER A 34 -9.04 2.57 1.75
CA SER A 34 -9.87 1.51 1.17
C SER A 34 -9.12 0.16 1.10
N ILE A 35 -7.84 0.19 0.70
CA ILE A 35 -7.00 -1.01 0.67
C ILE A 35 -6.81 -1.58 2.09
N CYS A 36 -6.60 -0.73 3.10
CA CYS A 36 -6.45 -1.20 4.48
C CYS A 36 -7.75 -1.82 5.02
N GLU A 37 -8.91 -1.22 4.71
CA GLU A 37 -10.23 -1.76 5.04
C GLU A 37 -10.46 -3.13 4.39
N ASP A 38 -10.21 -3.27 3.08
CA ASP A 38 -10.35 -4.53 2.34
C ASP A 38 -9.43 -5.64 2.89
N LEU A 39 -8.20 -5.27 3.27
CA LEU A 39 -7.22 -6.19 3.84
C LEU A 39 -7.47 -6.48 5.32
N SER A 40 -8.40 -5.77 5.96
CA SER A 40 -8.73 -5.84 7.39
C SER A 40 -7.50 -5.57 8.28
N VAL A 41 -6.77 -4.49 7.97
CA VAL A 41 -5.59 -4.03 8.72
C VAL A 41 -5.74 -2.57 9.13
N ASP A 42 -5.03 -2.18 10.18
CA ASP A 42 -4.99 -0.78 10.59
C ASP A 42 -4.34 0.09 9.52
N ILE A 43 -4.85 1.31 9.38
CA ILE A 43 -4.26 2.32 8.48
C ILE A 43 -2.89 2.69 9.05
N PRO A 44 -1.79 2.48 8.31
CA PRO A 44 -0.47 2.80 8.80
C PRO A 44 -0.29 4.30 8.95
N PHE A 45 0.55 4.70 9.90
CA PHE A 45 1.02 6.08 9.96
C PHE A 45 1.86 6.37 8.71
N TRP A 46 1.43 7.35 7.92
CA TRP A 46 2.05 7.69 6.64
C TRP A 46 2.70 9.06 6.71
N THR A 47 3.97 9.15 6.31
CA THR A 47 4.76 10.38 6.34
C THR A 47 5.44 10.65 5.00
N MET A 48 6.11 11.80 4.90
CA MET A 48 6.96 12.14 3.76
C MET A 48 8.03 11.08 3.44
N ARG A 49 8.45 10.26 4.41
CA ARG A 49 9.42 9.19 4.15
C ARG A 49 8.82 8.10 3.27
N GLU A 50 7.60 7.68 3.58
CA GLU A 50 6.87 6.67 2.82
C GLU A 50 6.47 7.22 1.44
N ASP A 51 6.11 8.50 1.35
CA ASP A 51 5.89 9.15 0.05
C ASP A 51 7.14 9.08 -0.83
N VAL A 52 8.31 9.45 -0.30
CA VAL A 52 9.58 9.41 -1.05
C VAL A 52 9.96 7.99 -1.45
N ALA A 53 9.79 7.02 -0.55
CA ALA A 53 10.04 5.60 -0.84
C ALA A 53 9.11 5.07 -1.93
N LEU A 54 7.82 5.37 -1.86
CA LEU A 54 6.84 4.96 -2.87
C LEU A 54 7.10 5.63 -4.22
N GLU A 55 7.62 6.86 -4.24
CA GLU A 55 7.96 7.56 -5.47
C GLU A 55 9.24 7.01 -6.13
N LYS A 56 10.31 6.79 -5.35
CA LYS A 56 11.61 6.35 -5.87
C LYS A 56 11.68 4.85 -6.11
N ASP A 57 11.27 4.08 -5.11
CA ASP A 57 11.46 2.63 -5.07
C ASP A 57 10.19 1.88 -5.47
N LYS A 58 9.06 2.59 -5.64
CA LYS A 58 7.74 2.00 -5.97
C LYS A 58 7.25 1.00 -4.94
N LEU A 59 7.78 1.07 -3.73
CA LEU A 59 7.60 0.07 -2.68
C LEU A 59 7.70 0.72 -1.30
N VAL A 60 6.74 0.40 -0.44
CA VAL A 60 6.78 0.64 1.00
C VAL A 60 6.41 -0.67 1.70
N GLN A 61 7.18 -1.06 2.70
CA GLN A 61 6.91 -2.24 3.51
C GLN A 61 6.73 -1.85 4.97
N ILE A 62 5.58 -2.21 5.53
CA ILE A 62 5.17 -1.82 6.87
C ILE A 62 4.96 -3.09 7.67
N LYS A 63 5.68 -3.23 8.78
CA LYS A 63 5.58 -4.40 9.64
C LYS A 63 4.27 -4.34 10.42
N LEU A 64 3.43 -5.36 10.27
CA LEU A 64 2.18 -5.50 11.03
C LEU A 64 2.39 -6.31 12.31
N ASN A 65 3.16 -7.41 12.22
CA ASN A 65 3.54 -8.24 13.35
C ASN A 65 4.88 -8.96 13.07
N ALA A 66 5.25 -9.96 13.88
CA ALA A 66 6.53 -10.67 13.76
C ALA A 66 6.78 -11.28 12.36
N ASN A 67 5.73 -11.83 11.73
CA ASN A 67 5.84 -12.62 10.49
C ASN A 67 5.01 -12.03 9.34
N THR A 68 4.29 -10.94 9.57
CA THR A 68 3.39 -10.32 8.59
C THR A 68 3.79 -8.89 8.28
N VAL A 69 3.83 -8.54 7.00
CA VAL A 69 4.08 -7.19 6.50
C VAL A 69 2.97 -6.77 5.53
N LEU A 70 2.58 -5.49 5.60
CA LEU A 70 1.81 -4.82 4.57
C LEU A 70 2.80 -4.25 3.55
N LYS A 71 2.69 -4.71 2.32
CA LYS A 71 3.47 -4.21 1.20
C LYS A 71 2.58 -3.31 0.36
N ILE A 72 2.98 -2.05 0.20
CA ILE A 72 2.31 -1.07 -0.65
C ILE A 72 3.19 -0.80 -1.87
N THR A 73 2.63 -0.92 -3.06
CA THR A 73 3.30 -0.57 -4.33
C THR A 73 2.43 0.34 -5.18
N THR A 74 3.04 1.03 -6.13
CA THR A 74 2.29 1.85 -7.09
C THR A 74 2.72 1.62 -8.52
N GLU A 75 1.74 1.56 -9.41
CA GLU A 75 1.93 1.34 -10.84
C GLU A 75 1.28 2.48 -11.65
N LYS A 76 1.84 2.80 -12.82
CA LYS A 76 1.19 3.72 -13.76
C LYS A 76 0.16 2.93 -14.56
N VAL A 77 -1.08 3.42 -14.60
CA VAL A 77 -2.14 2.91 -15.47
C VAL A 77 -2.21 3.82 -16.70
N GLY A 78 -2.05 3.21 -17.86
CA GLY A 78 -2.07 3.84 -19.19
C GLY A 78 -3.47 4.00 -19.75
#